data_AF-A0A946J3W6-F1
#
_entry.id   AF-A0A946J3W6-F1
#
_cell.length_a   1.000
_cell.length_b   1.000
_cell.length_c   1.000
_cell.angle_alpha   90.00
_cell.angle_beta   90.00
_cell.angle_gamma   90.00
#
_symmetry.space_group_name_H-M   'P 1'
#
loop_
_entity.id
_entity.type
_entity.pdbx_description
1 polymer ?
#
loop_
_entity_poly.entity_id
_entity_poly.type
_entity_poly.pdbx_seq_one_letter_code
_entity_poly.pdbx_strand_id
1 'polypeptide(L)' 'MKRVPDVLFVVDGIYEKQAVKEANSLNIKSFAIMNTNGDDTIVDNLIPANTNSVKSTEYIANEIKSNLS' A
#
# COMPACT_ATOMS: atom_id res chain seq x y z
N MET A 1 2.72 9.89 14.95
CA MET A 1 2.79 10.86 13.83
C MET A 1 2.05 12.13 14.25
N LYS A 2 2.60 13.32 13.97
CA LYS A 2 1.96 14.61 14.33
C LYS A 2 1.29 15.32 13.14
N ARG A 3 1.62 14.90 11.90
CA ARG A 3 1.05 15.41 10.65
C ARG A 3 0.33 14.27 9.93
N VAL A 4 -0.69 14.60 9.17
CA VAL A 4 -1.29 13.70 8.17
C VAL A 4 -0.20 13.29 7.15
N PRO A 5 -0.10 12.01 6.78
CA PRO A 5 0.87 11.59 5.77
C PRO A 5 0.47 12.09 4.38
N ASP A 6 1.47 12.39 3.53
CA ASP A 6 1.22 12.82 2.15
C ASP A 6 0.85 11.65 1.23
N VAL A 7 1.32 10.44 1.57
CA VAL A 7 1.14 9.20 0.82
C VAL A 7 0.93 8.04 1.79
N LEU A 8 0.07 7.10 1.42
CA LEU A 8 -0.14 5.84 2.12
C LEU A 8 0.42 4.67 1.29
N PHE A 9 1.28 3.86 1.90
CA PHE A 9 1.65 2.54 1.38
C PHE A 9 0.91 1.45 2.17
N VAL A 10 0.18 0.59 1.48
CA VAL A 10 -0.64 -0.48 2.07
C VAL A 10 -0.15 -1.84 1.59
N VAL A 11 -0.02 -2.80 2.50
CA VAL A 11 0.18 -4.21 2.16
C VAL A 11 -1.18 -4.87 2.14
N ASP A 12 -1.53 -5.53 1.03
CA ASP A 12 -2.81 -6.20 0.81
C ASP A 12 -4.03 -5.26 0.94
N GLY A 13 -4.23 -4.40 -0.07
CA GLY A 13 -5.28 -3.37 -0.01
C GLY A 13 -6.72 -3.90 -0.05
N ILE A 14 -6.95 -5.16 -0.43
CA ILE A 14 -8.26 -5.81 -0.29
C ILE A 14 -8.54 -6.12 1.18
N TYR A 15 -7.54 -6.68 1.87
CA TYR A 15 -7.64 -6.94 3.29
C TYR A 15 -7.74 -5.62 4.08
N GLU A 16 -6.92 -4.64 3.73
CA GLU A 16 -6.82 -3.32 4.37
C GLU A 16 -7.72 -2.24 3.73
N LYS A 17 -8.90 -2.65 3.24
CA LYS A 17 -9.85 -1.75 2.56
C LYS A 17 -10.28 -0.52 3.39
N GLN A 18 -10.21 -0.59 4.71
CA GLN A 18 -10.54 0.55 5.58
C GLN A 18 -9.48 1.65 5.47
N ALA A 19 -8.19 1.28 5.50
CA ALA A 19 -7.09 2.23 5.32
C ALA A 19 -7.16 2.93 3.97
N VAL A 20 -7.48 2.18 2.91
CA VAL A 20 -7.69 2.73 1.56
C VAL A 20 -8.86 3.72 1.54
N LYS A 21 -9.99 3.38 2.17
CA LYS A 21 -11.16 4.28 2.27
C LYS A 21 -10.86 5.56 3.05
N GLU A 22 -10.12 5.47 4.14
CA GLU A 22 -9.71 6.63 4.93
C GLU A 22 -8.76 7.53 4.13
N ALA A 23 -7.78 6.94 3.43
CA ALA A 23 -6.89 7.67 2.52
C ALA A 23 -7.68 8.42 1.45
N ASN A 24 -8.62 7.75 0.79
CA ASN A 24 -9.49 8.36 -0.22
C ASN A 24 -10.33 9.50 0.37
N SER A 25 -10.86 9.33 1.59
CA SER A 25 -11.66 10.36 2.28
C SER A 25 -10.84 11.60 2.66
N LEU A 26 -9.54 11.41 2.92
CA LEU A 26 -8.59 12.47 3.27
C LEU A 26 -7.82 13.01 2.05
N ASN A 27 -8.13 12.53 0.83
CA ASN A 27 -7.38 12.81 -0.40
C ASN A 27 -5.88 12.52 -0.29
N ILE A 28 -5.51 11.45 0.42
CA ILE A 28 -4.14 10.96 0.55
C ILE A 28 -3.88 9.97 -0.59
N LYS A 29 -2.81 10.19 -1.36
CA LYS A 29 -2.45 9.29 -2.46
C LYS A 29 -2.07 7.91 -1.91
N SER A 30 -2.61 6.85 -2.50
CA SER A 30 -2.47 5.47 -2.03
C SER A 30 -1.68 4.59 -3.01
N PHE A 31 -0.77 3.80 -2.45
CA PHE A 31 -0.04 2.74 -3.14
C PHE A 31 -0.34 1.43 -2.43
N ALA A 32 -0.80 0.41 -3.13
CA ALA A 32 -1.05 -0.90 -2.53
C ALA A 32 -0.24 -2.01 -3.19
N ILE A 33 0.38 -2.83 -2.35
CA ILE A 33 1.02 -4.08 -2.74
C ILE A 33 -0.07 -5.16 -2.68
N MET A 34 -0.41 -5.77 -3.82
CA MET A 34 -1.51 -6.75 -3.89
C MET A 34 -1.11 -7.99 -4.69
N ASN A 35 -1.75 -9.12 -4.38
CA ASN A 35 -1.59 -10.37 -5.13
C ASN A 35 -2.64 -10.48 -6.24
N THR A 36 -2.79 -11.67 -6.86
CA THR A 36 -3.66 -11.90 -8.03
C THR A 36 -5.14 -11.58 -7.81
N ASN A 37 -5.60 -11.48 -6.56
CA ASN A 37 -6.97 -11.11 -6.26
C ASN A 37 -7.22 -9.59 -6.23
N GLY A 38 -6.15 -8.77 -6.35
CA GLY A 38 -6.16 -7.32 -6.19
C GLY A 38 -7.16 -6.61 -7.10
N ASP A 39 -7.71 -5.50 -6.61
CA ASP A 39 -8.56 -4.57 -7.35
C ASP A 39 -7.78 -3.26 -7.51
N ASP A 40 -7.39 -2.92 -8.74
CA ASP A 40 -6.64 -1.70 -9.04
C ASP A 40 -7.52 -0.44 -9.04
N THR A 41 -8.84 -0.59 -8.96
CA THR A 41 -9.78 0.53 -9.00
C THR A 41 -9.94 1.24 -7.65
N ILE A 42 -9.48 0.62 -6.54
CA ILE A 42 -9.65 1.17 -5.19
C ILE A 42 -8.46 2.00 -4.71
N VAL A 43 -7.33 1.96 -5.43
CA VAL A 43 -6.09 2.68 -5.09
C VAL A 43 -5.57 3.48 -6.29
N ASP A 44 -4.69 4.46 -6.04
CA ASP A 44 -4.09 5.24 -7.13
C ASP A 44 -3.02 4.45 -7.88
N ASN A 45 -2.30 3.57 -7.18
CA ASN A 45 -1.19 2.81 -7.75
C ASN A 45 -1.12 1.41 -7.13
N LEU A 46 -1.00 0.39 -7.98
CA LEU A 46 -0.90 -1.01 -7.56
C LEU A 46 0.49 -1.57 -7.87
N ILE A 47 1.08 -2.26 -6.90
CA ILE A 47 2.34 -3.01 -7.01
C ILE A 47 2.00 -4.51 -6.93
N PRO A 48 2.04 -5.25 -8.04
CA PRO A 48 1.71 -6.68 -8.02
C PRO A 48 2.82 -7.49 -7.33
N ALA A 49 2.49 -8.22 -6.26
CA ALA A 49 3.43 -9.06 -5.53
C ALA A 49 2.74 -10.15 -4.68
N ASN A 50 3.52 -11.11 -4.18
CA ASN A 50 3.02 -12.10 -3.23
C ASN A 50 2.91 -11.53 -1.81
N THR A 51 1.71 -11.12 -1.40
CA THR A 51 1.45 -10.59 -0.04
C THR A 51 1.40 -11.68 1.05
N ASN A 52 1.30 -12.96 0.67
CA ASN A 52 1.22 -14.08 1.62
C ASN A 52 2.58 -14.56 2.14
N SER A 53 3.69 -13.97 1.65
CA SER A 53 5.04 -14.33 2.06
C SER A 53 5.72 -13.19 2.80
N VAL A 54 6.13 -13.44 4.05
CA VAL A 54 6.91 -12.49 4.86
C VAL A 54 8.17 -12.05 4.13
N LYS A 55 8.88 -12.96 3.45
CA LYS A 55 10.09 -12.62 2.69
C LYS A 55 9.79 -11.64 1.56
N SER A 56 8.67 -11.81 0.87
CA SER A 56 8.26 -10.92 -0.23
C SER A 56 7.87 -9.54 0.28
N THR A 57 7.06 -9.48 1.35
CA THR A 57 6.62 -8.20 1.92
C THR A 57 7.79 -7.44 2.55
N GLU A 58 8.70 -8.14 3.24
CA GLU A 58 9.92 -7.56 3.81
C GLU A 58 10.86 -7.03 2.72
N TYR A 59 11.06 -7.77 1.62
CA TYR A 59 11.85 -7.31 0.49
C TYR A 59 11.31 -5.99 -0.07
N ILE A 60 10.00 -5.93 -0.35
CA ILE A 60 9.37 -4.74 -0.92
C ILE A 60 9.41 -3.57 0.07
N ALA A 61 9.11 -3.81 1.35
CA ALA A 61 9.14 -2.76 2.37
C ALA A 61 10.56 -2.19 2.54
N ASN A 62 11.59 -3.03 2.46
CA ASN A 62 12.99 -2.59 2.53
C ASN A 62 13.40 -1.80 1.28
N GLU A 63 12.96 -2.22 0.09
CA GLU A 63 13.22 -1.49 -1.16
C GLU A 63 12.53 -0.12 -1.18
N ILE A 64 11.29 -0.05 -0.69
CA ILE A 64 10.57 1.22 -0.49
C ILE A 64 11.37 2.10 0.49
N LYS A 65 11.76 1.56 1.63
CA LYS A 65 12.53 2.29 2.65
C LYS A 65 13.87 2.82 2.14
N SER A 66 14.61 2.05 1.34
CA SER A 66 15.93 2.46 0.83
C SER A 66 15.84 3.60 -0.20
N ASN A 67 14.76 3.67 -0.96
CA ASN A 67 14.58 4.65 -2.04
C ASN A 67 13.77 5.90 -1.63
N LEU A 68 13.15 5.91 -0.45
CA LEU A 68 12.38 7.06 0.08
C LEU A 68 13.20 7.99 0.99
N SER A 69 14.48 8.17 0.68
CA SER A 69 15.40 9.05 1.44
C SER A 69 15.24 10.52 1.09
#